data_AF-A0A933PIP5-F1
#
_entry.id   AF-A0A933PIP5-F1
#
_cell.length_a   1.000
_cell.length_b   1.000
_cell.length_c   1.000
_cell.angle_alpha   90.00
_cell.angle_beta   90.00
_cell.angle_gamma   90.00
#
_symmetry.space_group_name_H-M   'P 1'
#
loop_
_entity.id
_entity.type
_entity.pdbx_description
1 polymer ?
#
loop_
_entity_poly.entity_id
_entity_poly.type
_entity_poly.pdbx_seq_one_letter_code
_entity_poly.pdbx_strand_id
1 'polypeptide(L)' 'MSDTPTGLKARMQSDLTEAIRSRDELTAATLRMALTAVRSEEVAGTSARELSEDEVVTVLGR' A
#
# COMPACT_ATOMS: atom_id res chain seq x y z
N MET A 1 -1.05 -20.38 -12.62
CA MET A 1 -0.76 -18.96 -12.42
C MET A 1 -1.93 -18.40 -11.66
N SER A 2 -1.80 -18.29 -10.34
CA SER A 2 -2.86 -17.75 -9.49
C SER A 2 -2.65 -16.25 -9.39
N ASP A 3 -3.62 -15.46 -9.84
CA ASP A 3 -3.69 -14.00 -9.71
C ASP A 3 -3.82 -13.55 -8.24
N THR A 4 -2.84 -13.90 -7.40
CA THR A 4 -2.62 -13.16 -6.16
C THR A 4 -1.85 -11.92 -6.56
N PRO A 5 -2.32 -10.70 -6.23
CA PRO A 5 -1.58 -9.50 -6.55
C PRO A 5 -0.26 -9.56 -5.76
N THR A 6 0.81 -9.94 -6.45
CA THR A 6 2.15 -10.15 -5.89
C THR A 6 2.80 -8.79 -5.74
N GLY A 7 3.05 -8.36 -4.49
CA GLY A 7 3.80 -7.15 -4.18
C GLY A 7 3.44 -6.55 -2.83
N LEU A 8 4.36 -5.83 -2.17
CA LEU A 8 4.13 -5.23 -0.85
C LEU A 8 2.88 -4.33 -0.81
N LYS A 9 2.72 -3.45 -1.80
CA LYS A 9 1.53 -2.57 -1.92
C LYS A 9 0.23 -3.38 -2.08
N ALA A 10 0.27 -4.49 -2.81
CA ALA A 10 -0.87 -5.37 -3.00
C ALA A 10 -1.22 -6.12 -1.71
N ARG A 11 -0.19 -6.59 -0.98
CA ARG A 11 -0.36 -7.22 0.33
C ARG A 11 -1.03 -6.28 1.32
N MET A 12 -0.57 -5.03 1.39
CA MET A 12 -1.17 -4.00 2.24
C MET A 12 -2.65 -3.73 1.92
N GLN A 13 -3.05 -3.79 0.64
CA GLN A 13 -4.46 -3.65 0.24
C GLN A 13 -5.32 -4.84 0.67
N SER A 14 -4.75 -6.04 0.56
CA SER A 14 -5.39 -7.27 1.06
C SER A 14 -5.57 -7.20 2.58
N ASP A 15 -4.51 -6.85 3.31
CA ASP A 15 -4.52 -6.75 4.77
C ASP A 15 -5.46 -5.63 5.25
N LEU A 16 -5.57 -4.52 4.49
CA LEU A 16 -6.54 -3.47 4.79
C LEU A 16 -7.98 -3.99 4.65
N THR A 17 -8.25 -4.77 3.61
CA THR A 17 -9.57 -5.38 3.40
C THR A 17 -9.91 -6.32 4.55
N GLU A 18 -8.94 -7.10 5.02
CA GLU A 18 -9.12 -7.99 6.17
C GLU A 18 -9.35 -7.22 7.48
N ALA A 19 -8.56 -6.18 7.74
CA ALA A 19 -8.72 -5.32 8.92
C ALA A 19 -10.11 -4.65 8.97
N ILE A 20 -10.63 -4.20 7.81
CA ILE A 20 -11.99 -3.64 7.73
C ILE A 20 -13.03 -4.72 8.06
N ARG A 21 -12.86 -5.95 7.53
CA ARG A 21 -13.78 -7.07 7.76
C ARG A 21 -13.79 -7.51 9.22
N SER A 22 -12.63 -7.55 9.86
CA SER A 22 -12.47 -7.92 11.28
C SER A 22 -12.81 -6.78 12.25
N ARG A 23 -13.09 -5.57 11.75
CA ARG A 23 -13.30 -4.34 12.53
C ARG A 23 -12.07 -3.95 13.36
N ASP A 24 -10.88 -4.29 12.87
CA ASP A 24 -9.62 -3.80 13.41
C ASP A 24 -9.35 -2.38 12.91
N GLU A 25 -9.89 -1.40 13.64
CA GLU A 25 -9.81 0.02 13.27
C GLU A 25 -8.38 0.57 13.30
N LEU A 26 -7.55 0.14 14.26
CA LEU A 26 -6.18 0.60 14.41
C LEU A 26 -5.32 0.15 13.23
N THR A 27 -5.39 -1.13 12.88
CA THR A 27 -4.67 -1.67 11.73
C THR A 27 -5.19 -1.05 10.43
N ALA A 28 -6.50 -0.90 10.27
CA ALA A 28 -7.08 -0.30 9.08
C ALA A 28 -6.68 1.18 8.91
N ALA A 29 -6.63 1.96 10.00
CA ALA A 29 -6.18 3.35 9.96
C ALA A 29 -4.70 3.44 9.55
N THR A 30 -3.86 2.60 10.15
CA THR A 30 -2.42 2.55 9.86
C THR A 30 -2.15 2.17 8.40
N LEU A 31 -2.80 1.13 7.89
CA LEU A 31 -2.65 0.70 6.50
C LEU A 31 -3.16 1.74 5.50
N ARG A 32 -4.24 2.46 5.80
CA ARG A 32 -4.73 3.56 4.96
C ARG A 32 -3.73 4.71 4.87
N MET A 33 -3.12 5.10 5.99
CA MET A 33 -2.09 6.14 5.99
C MET A 33 -0.89 5.71 5.15
N ALA A 34 -0.39 4.49 5.37
CA ALA A 34 0.76 3.95 4.63
C ALA A 34 0.48 3.86 3.11
N LEU A 35 -0.69 3.33 2.71
CA LEU A 35 -1.10 3.30 1.31
C LEU A 35 -1.28 4.71 0.71
N THR A 36 -1.66 5.70 1.50
CA THR A 36 -1.76 7.10 1.06
C THR A 36 -0.38 7.68 0.78
N ALA A 37 0.61 7.42 1.63
CA ALA A 37 1.99 7.83 1.40
C ALA A 37 2.54 7.23 0.10
N VAL A 38 2.32 5.93 -0.13
CA VAL A 38 2.70 5.25 -1.37
C VAL A 38 2.04 5.89 -2.59
N ARG A 39 0.71 6.10 -2.56
CA ARG A 39 -0.02 6.75 -3.66
C ARG A 39 0.43 8.19 -3.91
N SER A 40 0.80 8.91 -2.85
CA SER A 40 1.32 10.27 -2.96
C SER A 40 2.64 10.29 -3.73
N GLU A 41 3.55 9.34 -3.44
CA GLU A 41 4.81 9.22 -4.16
C GLU A 41 4.59 8.83 -5.64
N GLU A 42 3.62 7.96 -5.92
CA GLU A 42 3.24 7.55 -7.29
C GLU A 42 2.88 8.72 -8.20
N VAL A 43 2.39 9.83 -7.63
CA VAL A 43 1.97 11.03 -8.35
C VAL A 43 2.83 12.27 -8.06
N ALA A 44 3.89 12.14 -7.26
CA ALA A 44 4.76 13.26 -6.88
C ALA A 44 5.61 13.77 -8.04
N GLY A 45 5.80 12.96 -9.09
CA GLY A 45 6.53 13.32 -10.30
C GLY A 45 5.70 14.07 -11.35
N THR A 46 6.29 14.29 -12.53
CA THR A 46 5.63 14.91 -13.67
C THR A 46 4.52 14.04 -14.29
N SER A 47 4.50 12.75 -13.99
CA SER A 47 3.47 11.81 -14.42
C SER A 47 3.23 10.75 -13.36
N ALA A 48 1.98 10.30 -13.25
CA ALA A 48 1.64 9.15 -12.40
C ALA A 48 2.37 7.90 -12.88
N ARG A 49 3.01 7.17 -11.96
CA ARG A 49 3.69 5.90 -12.23
C ARG A 49 3.45 4.92 -11.09
N GLU A 50 3.61 3.64 -11.38
CA GLU A 50 3.64 2.61 -10.36
C GLU A 50 5.04 2.55 -9.72
N LEU A 51 5.10 2.32 -8.40
CA LEU A 51 6.36 2.09 -7.70
C LEU A 51 6.77 0.62 -7.76
N SER A 52 8.08 0.38 -7.89
CA SER A 52 8.67 -0.93 -7.64
C SER A 52 8.65 -1.30 -6.15
N GLU A 53 8.88 -2.58 -5.81
CA GLU A 53 8.91 -3.03 -4.41
C GLU A 53 9.90 -2.25 -3.55
N ASP A 54 11.12 -2.04 -4.05
CA ASP A 54 12.18 -1.31 -3.32
C ASP A 54 11.80 0.16 -3.07
N GLU A 55 11.10 0.77 -4.02
CA GLU A 55 10.59 2.13 -3.88
C GLU A 55 9.47 2.21 -2.85
N VAL A 56 8.57 1.22 -2.81
CA VAL A 56 7.53 1.13 -1.76
C VAL A 56 8.18 1.00 -0.38
N VAL A 57 9.18 0.12 -0.23
CA VAL A 57 9.94 -0.01 1.03
C VAL A 57 10.62 1.30 1.40
N THR A 58 11.23 1.98 0.43
CA THR A 58 11.88 3.28 0.64
C THR A 58 10.89 4.32 1.13
N VAL A 59 9.69 4.41 0.55
CA VAL A 59 8.64 5.36 0.99
C VAL A 59 8.20 5.08 2.41
N LEU A 60 8.03 3.81 2.78
CA LEU A 60 7.58 3.40 4.12
C LEU A 60 8.66 3.54 5.20
N GLY A 61 9.94 3.59 4.82
CA GLY A 61 11.06 3.77 5.74
C GLY A 61 11.47 5.22 6.00
N ARG A 62 10.79 6.21 5.40
CA ARG A 62 11.00 7.65 5.63
C ARG A 62 10.22 8.14 6.84
#